data_AF-A0A2H3C816-F1
#
_entry.id   AF-A0A2H3C816-F1
#
_cell.length_a   1.000
_cell.length_b   1.000
_cell.length_c   1.000
_cell.angle_alpha   90.00
_cell.angle_beta   90.00
_cell.angle_gamma   90.00
#
_symmetry.space_group_name_H-M   'P 1'
#
loop_
_entity.id
_entity.type
_entity.pdbx_description
1 polymer ?
#
loop_
_entity_poly.entity_id
_entity_poly.type
_entity_poly.pdbx_seq_one_letter_code
_entity_poly.pdbx_strand_id
1 'polypeptide(L)'
;MDAVTAVFPDIPPDNIRYDLLKTGSVEQTTNNILERGFLDAPPAPYYTVYPRAPAPPPTPTPTPPPPKKETLISRYDLHNRLATEPSIPESEIGGKAVWEDSPEKREASLKERKAKMILAARQRLLAKETS
;
A
#
# COMPACT_ATOMS: atom_id res chain seq x y z
N MET A 1 6.63 26.82 -17.07
CA MET A 1 6.87 25.38 -16.84
C MET A 1 8.08 25.19 -15.93
N ASP A 2 9.24 25.80 -16.24
CA ASP A 2 10.44 25.79 -15.38
C ASP A 2 10.17 26.12 -13.90
N ALA A 3 9.44 27.20 -13.62
CA ALA A 3 9.16 27.63 -12.25
C ALA A 3 8.44 26.55 -11.40
N VAL A 4 7.47 25.84 -11.98
CA VAL A 4 6.72 24.78 -11.29
C VAL A 4 7.61 23.57 -11.05
N THR A 5 8.45 23.22 -12.02
CA THR A 5 9.36 22.07 -11.91
C THR A 5 10.43 22.29 -10.85
N ALA A 6 10.90 23.55 -10.69
CA ALA A 6 11.86 23.91 -9.65
C ALA A 6 11.26 23.87 -8.23
N VAL A 7 9.99 24.27 -8.07
CA VAL A 7 9.29 24.24 -6.77
C VAL A 7 8.82 22.82 -6.42
N PHE A 8 8.45 22.02 -7.43
CA PHE A 8 7.89 20.69 -7.26
C PHE A 8 8.69 19.64 -8.06
N PRO A 9 9.89 19.25 -7.59
CA PRO A 9 10.72 18.27 -8.29
C PRO A 9 10.15 16.84 -8.22
N ASP A 10 9.22 16.58 -7.29
CA ASP A 10 8.53 15.29 -7.13
C ASP A 10 7.46 15.06 -8.21
N ILE A 11 6.92 16.14 -8.77
CA ILE A 11 5.85 16.06 -9.76
C ILE A 11 6.45 15.87 -11.16
N PRO A 12 6.00 14.87 -11.93
CA PRO A 12 6.53 14.60 -13.26
C PRO A 12 6.28 15.78 -14.21
N PRO A 13 7.28 16.15 -15.04
CA PRO A 13 7.19 17.29 -15.95
C PRO A 13 6.10 17.13 -17.01
N ASP A 14 5.77 15.89 -17.37
CA ASP A 14 4.68 15.57 -18.30
C ASP A 14 3.32 16.00 -17.75
N ASN A 15 3.06 15.76 -16.46
CA ASN A 15 1.80 16.12 -15.81
C ASN A 15 1.72 17.63 -15.62
N ILE A 16 2.82 18.28 -15.22
CA ILE A 16 2.90 19.75 -15.14
C ILE A 16 2.55 20.38 -16.48
N ARG A 17 3.19 19.92 -17.57
CA ARG A 17 2.89 20.45 -18.90
C ARG A 17 1.43 20.18 -19.28
N TYR A 18 0.89 19.00 -19.01
CA TYR A 18 -0.51 18.69 -19.32
C TYR A 18 -1.50 19.58 -18.55
N ASP A 19 -1.26 19.83 -17.26
CA ASP A 19 -2.09 20.73 -16.47
C ASP A 19 -1.99 22.19 -16.95
N LEU A 20 -0.79 22.64 -17.33
CA LEU A 20 -0.58 23.95 -17.96
C LEU A 20 -1.34 24.07 -19.29
N LEU A 21 -1.45 23.00 -20.08
CA LEU A 21 -2.26 23.01 -21.31
C LEU A 21 -3.76 23.19 -21.02
N LYS A 22 -4.25 22.72 -19.87
CA LYS A 22 -5.66 22.85 -19.47
C LYS A 22 -5.97 24.20 -18.83
N THR A 23 -5.13 24.63 -17.90
CA THR A 23 -5.36 25.82 -17.07
C THR A 23 -4.81 27.09 -17.72
N GLY A 24 -3.73 26.97 -18.50
CA GLY A 24 -3.06 28.11 -19.14
C GLY A 24 -2.27 29.01 -18.17
N SER A 25 -2.28 28.73 -16.86
CA SER A 25 -1.64 29.55 -15.84
C SER A 25 -0.78 28.73 -14.88
N VAL A 26 0.43 29.24 -14.63
CA VAL A 26 1.42 28.68 -13.69
C VAL A 26 0.93 28.78 -12.25
N GLU A 27 0.23 29.87 -11.90
CA GLU A 27 -0.30 30.10 -10.56
C GLU A 27 -1.42 29.10 -10.24
N GLN A 28 -2.31 28.87 -11.21
CA GLN A 28 -3.41 27.92 -11.07
C GLN A 28 -2.91 26.48 -11.00
N THR A 29 -1.91 26.12 -11.81
CA THR A 29 -1.26 24.81 -11.71
C THR A 29 -0.61 24.61 -10.33
N THR A 30 0.09 25.63 -9.83
CA THR A 30 0.70 25.58 -8.49
C THR A 30 -0.35 25.39 -7.40
N ASN A 31 -1.47 26.11 -7.49
CA ASN A 31 -2.58 25.97 -6.55
C ASN A 31 -3.18 24.55 -6.60
N ASN A 32 -3.43 24.02 -7.80
CA ASN A 32 -3.90 22.64 -7.98
C ASN A 32 -2.97 21.61 -7.34
N ILE A 33 -1.64 21.79 -7.47
CA ILE A 33 -0.64 20.91 -6.84
C ILE A 33 -0.71 21.02 -5.32
N LEU A 34 -0.87 22.21 -4.76
CA LEU A 34 -0.97 22.41 -3.31
C LEU A 34 -2.26 21.86 -2.72
N GLU A 35 -3.40 22.01 -3.41
CA GLU A 35 -4.70 21.51 -2.96
C GLU A 35 -4.80 19.99 -3.05
N ARG A 36 -4.31 19.40 -4.15
CA ARG A 36 -4.49 17.96 -4.44
C ARG A 36 -3.29 17.12 -4.04
N GLY A 37 -2.09 17.71 -3.97
CA GLY A 37 -0.82 17.02 -3.78
C GLY A 37 -0.31 16.27 -5.01
N PHE A 38 -1.08 16.21 -6.10
CA PHE A 38 -0.70 15.54 -7.34
C PHE A 38 -1.44 16.14 -8.55
N LEU A 39 -0.89 15.89 -9.75
CA LEU A 39 -1.50 16.28 -11.02
C LEU A 39 -1.97 15.07 -11.80
N ASP A 40 -3.05 15.27 -12.57
CA ASP A 40 -3.64 14.25 -13.41
C ASP A 40 -2.66 13.76 -14.47
N ALA A 41 -2.66 12.46 -14.73
CA ALA A 41 -1.76 11.88 -15.71
C ALA A 41 -2.24 12.22 -17.14
N PRO A 42 -1.34 12.66 -18.04
CA PRO A 42 -1.73 12.94 -19.40
C PRO A 42 -2.25 11.68 -20.10
N PRO A 43 -3.33 11.78 -20.89
CA PRO A 43 -3.90 10.65 -21.62
C PRO A 43 -2.96 10.21 -22.75
N ALA A 44 -3.04 8.94 -23.18
CA ALA A 44 -2.21 8.39 -24.26
C ALA A 44 -2.01 9.28 -25.52
N PRO A 45 -3.04 9.96 -26.09
CA PRO A 45 -2.86 10.86 -27.24
C PRO A 45 -1.98 12.09 -26.97
N TYR A 46 -1.73 12.45 -25.71
CA TYR A 46 -0.80 13.53 -25.38
C TYR A 46 0.63 13.21 -25.84
N TYR A 47 1.04 11.96 -25.69
CA TYR A 47 2.40 11.51 -26.00
C TYR A 47 2.68 11.40 -27.50
N THR A 48 1.64 11.48 -28.35
CA THR A 48 1.82 11.55 -29.82
C THR A 48 2.23 12.95 -30.26
N VAL A 49 1.63 13.98 -29.63
CA VAL A 49 1.96 15.39 -29.90
C VAL A 49 3.25 15.78 -29.21
N TYR A 50 3.48 15.22 -28.02
CA TYR A 50 4.65 15.51 -27.23
C TYR A 50 5.39 14.23 -26.83
N PRO A 51 6.37 13.79 -27.64
CA PRO A 51 7.13 12.59 -27.33
C PRO A 51 7.92 12.79 -26.04
N ARG A 52 7.81 11.82 -25.13
CA ARG A 52 8.67 11.74 -23.95
C ARG A 52 10.09 11.48 -24.44
N ALA A 53 11.08 12.23 -23.93
CA ALA A 53 12.48 11.94 -24.20
C ALA A 53 12.75 10.46 -23.90
N PRO A 54 13.52 9.74 -24.74
CA PRO A 54 13.75 8.32 -24.55
C PRO A 54 14.34 8.11 -23.15
N ALA A 55 13.52 7.57 -22.26
CA ALA A 55 14.05 6.98 -21.04
C ALA A 55 15.07 5.92 -21.50
N PRO A 56 16.24 5.80 -20.84
CA PRO A 56 17.15 4.72 -21.14
C PRO A 56 16.35 3.41 -21.18
N PRO A 57 16.63 2.51 -22.14
CA PRO A 57 15.90 1.25 -22.24
C PRO A 57 15.90 0.61 -20.85
N PRO A 58 14.74 0.09 -20.37
CA PRO A 58 14.70 -0.59 -19.09
C PRO A 58 15.75 -1.69 -19.17
N THR A 59 16.84 -1.54 -18.42
CA THR A 59 17.74 -2.64 -18.17
C THR A 59 16.87 -3.73 -17.56
N PRO A 60 16.91 -4.98 -18.08
CA PRO A 60 16.21 -6.08 -17.44
C PRO A 60 16.81 -6.22 -16.04
N THR A 61 16.15 -5.65 -15.05
CA THR A 61 16.44 -5.94 -13.66
C THR A 61 16.15 -7.43 -13.49
N PRO A 62 17.13 -8.23 -13.03
CA PRO A 62 16.85 -9.61 -12.70
C PRO A 62 15.70 -9.59 -11.71
N THR A 63 14.60 -10.25 -12.05
CA THR A 63 13.47 -10.43 -11.15
C THR A 63 14.04 -11.08 -9.91
N PRO A 64 14.06 -10.40 -8.74
CA PRO A 64 14.51 -11.04 -7.53
C PRO A 64 13.64 -12.30 -7.35
N PRO A 65 14.22 -13.43 -6.93
CA PRO A 65 13.44 -14.62 -6.65
C PRO A 65 12.28 -14.21 -5.75
N PRO A 66 11.05 -14.72 -5.99
CA PRO A 66 9.91 -14.37 -5.15
C PRO A 66 10.35 -14.58 -3.70
N PRO A 67 10.27 -13.55 -2.84
CA PRO A 67 10.67 -13.71 -1.46
C PRO A 67 9.91 -14.92 -0.92
N LYS A 68 10.63 -15.85 -0.27
CA LYS A 68 10.02 -16.99 0.40
C LYS A 68 8.85 -16.43 1.18
N LYS A 69 7.61 -16.82 0.81
CA LYS A 69 6.40 -16.20 1.34
C LYS A 69 6.40 -16.44 2.86
N GLU A 70 6.86 -15.46 3.62
CA GLU A 70 6.89 -15.56 5.07
C GLU A 70 5.46 -15.71 5.55
N THR A 71 5.18 -16.85 6.18
CA THR A 71 3.86 -17.14 6.70
C THR A 71 3.51 -16.14 7.79
N LEU A 72 2.23 -15.82 7.95
CA LEU A 72 1.78 -14.95 9.04
C LEU A 72 2.16 -15.52 10.41
N ILE A 73 2.27 -16.85 10.54
CA ILE A 73 2.73 -17.52 11.76
C ILE A 73 4.19 -17.14 12.06
N SER A 74 5.03 -17.11 11.03
CA SER A 74 6.44 -16.70 11.15
C SER A 74 6.58 -15.21 11.43
N ARG A 75 5.79 -14.35 10.78
CA ARG A 75 5.86 -12.89 10.98
C ARG A 75 5.41 -12.42 12.36
N TYR A 76 4.57 -13.20 13.04
CA TYR A 76 4.02 -12.87 14.35
C TYR A 76 4.52 -13.80 15.46
N ASP A 77 5.55 -14.63 15.20
CA ASP A 77 6.13 -15.59 16.16
C ASP A 77 5.08 -16.49 16.85
N LEU A 78 4.06 -16.93 16.11
CA LEU A 78 2.91 -17.67 16.67
C LEU A 78 3.14 -19.18 16.80
N HIS A 79 4.34 -19.68 16.52
CA HIS A 79 4.65 -21.12 16.52
C HIS A 79 4.36 -21.79 17.88
N ASN A 80 4.77 -21.16 18.99
CA ASN A 80 4.51 -21.70 20.33
C ASN A 80 3.01 -21.72 20.66
N ARG A 81 2.27 -20.68 20.27
CA ARG A 81 0.82 -20.61 20.53
C ARG A 81 0.03 -21.64 19.73
N LEU A 82 0.47 -21.94 18.51
CA LEU A 82 -0.13 -22.98 17.68
C LEU A 82 -0.01 -24.38 18.31
N ALA A 83 1.09 -24.64 19.04
CA ALA A 83 1.28 -25.91 19.75
C ALA A 83 0.40 -26.03 21.01
N THR A 84 0.09 -24.90 21.67
CA THR A 84 -0.66 -24.87 22.94
C THR A 84 -2.17 -24.77 22.77
N GLU A 85 -2.67 -24.00 21.79
CA GLU A 85 -4.11 -23.75 21.58
C GLU A 85 -4.53 -24.03 20.12
N PRO A 86 -4.83 -25.31 19.79
CA PRO A 86 -5.12 -25.73 18.41
C PRO A 86 -6.58 -25.51 17.96
N SER A 87 -7.47 -24.97 18.79
CA SER A 87 -8.88 -24.75 18.42
C SER A 87 -9.45 -23.50 19.08
N ILE A 88 -9.61 -22.42 18.31
CA ILE A 88 -10.22 -21.17 18.78
C ILE A 88 -11.64 -21.08 18.20
N PRO A 89 -12.70 -21.00 19.03
CA PRO A 89 -14.06 -20.93 18.53
C PRO A 89 -14.32 -19.62 17.78
N GLU A 90 -15.10 -19.72 16.69
CA GLU A 90 -15.37 -18.62 15.77
C GLU A 90 -16.01 -17.39 16.44
N SER A 91 -16.76 -17.62 17.52
CA SER A 91 -17.42 -16.61 18.34
C SER A 91 -16.45 -15.66 19.05
N GLU A 92 -15.19 -16.05 19.26
CA GLU A 92 -14.16 -15.19 19.85
C GLU A 92 -13.36 -14.39 18.81
N ILE A 93 -13.53 -14.73 17.53
CA ILE A 93 -12.82 -14.10 16.42
C ILE A 93 -13.61 -12.85 15.99
N GLY A 94 -13.10 -11.68 16.34
CA GLY A 94 -13.73 -10.41 15.95
C GLY A 94 -14.88 -9.97 16.86
N GLY A 95 -14.95 -10.51 18.08
CA GLY A 95 -15.84 -10.02 19.13
C GLY A 95 -15.70 -8.52 19.40
N LYS A 96 -16.75 -7.95 20.02
CA LYS A 96 -16.98 -6.50 20.21
C LYS A 96 -15.69 -5.78 20.61
N ALA A 97 -15.19 -4.94 19.71
CA ALA A 97 -13.95 -4.22 19.92
C ALA A 97 -14.12 -3.20 21.06
N VAL A 98 -13.63 -3.55 22.25
CA VAL A 98 -13.49 -2.60 23.36
C VAL A 98 -12.32 -1.68 23.04
N TRP A 99 -12.58 -0.38 23.08
CA TRP A 99 -11.57 0.64 22.92
C TRP A 99 -10.87 0.80 24.27
N GLU A 100 -9.62 0.38 24.37
CA GLU A 100 -8.83 0.50 25.61
C GLU A 100 -8.44 1.97 25.86
N ASP A 101 -8.44 2.38 27.13
CA ASP A 101 -8.18 3.77 27.53
C ASP A 101 -6.71 4.21 27.38
N SER A 102 -5.76 3.25 27.36
CA SER A 102 -4.33 3.53 27.19
C SER A 102 -3.81 2.98 25.85
N PRO A 103 -2.84 3.67 25.22
CA PRO A 103 -2.27 3.24 23.95
C PRO A 103 -1.61 1.85 24.05
N GLU A 104 -0.93 1.55 25.15
CA GLU A 104 -0.25 0.27 25.37
C GLU A 104 -1.25 -0.89 25.48
N LYS A 105 -2.34 -0.70 26.23
CA LYS A 105 -3.40 -1.71 26.36
C LYS A 105 -4.09 -1.96 25.04
N ARG A 106 -4.34 -0.89 24.26
CA ARG A 106 -4.90 -0.98 22.93
C ARG A 106 -4.01 -1.77 21.98
N GLU A 107 -2.71 -1.49 21.97
CA GLU A 107 -1.75 -2.22 21.14
C GLU A 107 -1.71 -3.70 21.52
N ALA A 108 -1.69 -4.01 22.82
CA ALA A 108 -1.73 -5.39 23.32
C ALA A 108 -3.01 -6.13 22.87
N SER A 109 -4.18 -5.51 23.05
CA SER A 109 -5.49 -6.04 22.64
C SER A 109 -5.55 -6.30 21.13
N LEU A 110 -5.04 -5.36 20.32
CA LEU A 110 -4.97 -5.54 18.86
C LEU A 110 -4.02 -6.67 18.45
N LYS A 111 -2.86 -6.78 19.12
CA LYS A 111 -1.89 -7.85 18.86
C LYS A 111 -2.48 -9.22 19.18
N GLU A 112 -3.19 -9.34 20.30
CA GLU A 112 -3.85 -10.59 20.68
C GLU A 112 -4.95 -10.98 19.69
N ARG A 113 -5.80 -10.03 19.29
CA ARG A 113 -6.86 -10.29 18.32
C ARG A 113 -6.32 -10.73 16.96
N LYS A 114 -5.24 -10.09 16.48
CA LYS A 114 -4.54 -10.49 15.25
C LYS A 114 -3.99 -11.91 15.36
N ALA A 115 -3.36 -12.25 16.48
CA ALA A 115 -2.85 -13.59 16.72
C ALA A 115 -3.95 -14.65 16.67
N LYS A 116 -5.08 -14.42 17.38
CA LYS A 116 -6.25 -15.30 17.37
C LYS A 116 -6.80 -15.51 15.96
N MET A 117 -6.95 -14.43 15.19
CA MET A 117 -7.43 -14.48 13.81
C MET A 117 -6.51 -15.32 12.89
N ILE A 118 -5.19 -15.14 12.99
CA ILE A 118 -4.23 -15.86 12.16
C ILE A 118 -4.27 -17.37 12.45
N LEU A 119 -4.35 -17.74 13.73
CA LEU A 119 -4.43 -19.15 14.15
C LEU A 119 -5.71 -19.82 13.63
N ALA A 120 -6.87 -19.16 13.78
CA ALA A 120 -8.12 -19.70 13.26
C ALA A 120 -8.13 -19.81 11.73
N ALA A 121 -7.60 -18.82 11.01
CA ALA A 121 -7.46 -18.88 9.56
C ALA A 121 -6.58 -20.08 9.12
N ARG A 122 -5.50 -20.36 9.86
CA ARG A 122 -4.66 -21.53 9.62
C ARG A 122 -5.42 -22.85 9.83
N GLN A 123 -6.22 -22.95 10.89
CA GLN A 123 -7.04 -24.13 11.17
C GLN A 123 -8.06 -24.39 10.05
N ARG A 124 -8.78 -23.34 9.61
CA ARG A 124 -9.74 -23.45 8.48
C ARG A 124 -9.07 -23.90 7.18
N LEU A 125 -7.85 -23.42 6.92
CA LEU A 125 -7.07 -23.86 5.76
C LEU A 125 -6.79 -25.37 5.86
N LEU A 126 -6.24 -25.84 6.98
CA LEU A 126 -5.94 -27.26 7.17
C LEU A 126 -7.17 -28.14 7.04
N ALA A 127 -8.30 -27.74 7.64
CA ALA A 127 -9.56 -28.49 7.54
C ALA A 127 -10.06 -28.61 6.09
N LYS A 128 -9.84 -27.59 5.25
CA LYS A 128 -10.23 -27.62 3.84
C LYS A 128 -9.29 -28.45 2.97
N GLU A 129 -8.02 -28.55 3.32
CA GLU A 129 -7.05 -29.42 2.61
C GLU A 129 -7.28 -30.90 2.91
N THR A 130 -7.87 -31.22 4.07
CA THR A 130 -8.16 -32.60 4.47
C THR A 130 -9.52 -33.11 4.03
N SER A 131 -10.34 -32.28 3.37
CA SER A 131 -11.73 -32.59 2.98
C SER A 131 -11.92 -32.76 1.48
#